data_AF-A0A7W0MP32-F1
#
_entry.id   AF-A0A7W0MP32-F1
#
_cell.length_a   1.000
_cell.length_b   1.000
_cell.length_c   1.000
_cell.angle_alpha   90.00
_cell.angle_beta   90.00
_cell.angle_gamma   90.00
#
_symmetry.space_group_name_H-M   'P 1'
#
loop_
_entity.id
_entity.type
_entity.pdbx_description
1 polymer ?
#
loop_
_entity_poly.entity_id
_entity_poly.type
_entity_poly.pdbx_seq_one_letter_code
_entity_poly.pdbx_strand_id
1 'polypeptide(L)' 'MRRLYHQPLSPFCRKIRLVLAEKKIEVELVEEKTWERRM' A
#
# COMPACT_ATOMS: atom_id res chain seq x y z
N MET A 1 13.40 -1.90 6.10
CA MET A 1 12.19 -1.04 6.08
C MET A 1 11.02 -1.84 5.53
N ARG A 2 9.79 -1.63 6.05
CA ARG A 2 8.59 -2.30 5.55
C ARG A 2 8.00 -1.50 4.39
N ARG A 3 7.61 -2.17 3.31
CA ARG A 3 6.98 -1.56 2.13
C ARG A 3 5.54 -2.04 2.01
N LEU A 4 4.62 -1.12 1.74
CA LEU A 4 3.24 -1.42 1.41
C LEU A 4 2.99 -1.09 -0.06
N TYR A 5 2.94 -2.13 -0.88
CA TYR A 5 2.51 -2.05 -2.28
C TYR A 5 1.00 -1.91 -2.32
N HIS A 6 0.51 -0.82 -2.92
CA HIS A 6 -0.93 -0.54 -2.89
C HIS A 6 -1.42 0.19 -4.14
N GLN A 7 -2.71 0.05 -4.41
CA GLN A 7 -3.42 0.88 -5.39
C GLN A 7 -4.14 2.02 -4.66
N PRO A 8 -4.00 3.29 -5.08
CA PRO A 8 -4.64 4.42 -4.40
C PRO A 8 -6.17 4.35 -4.36
N LEU A 9 -6.78 3.80 -5.41
CA LEU A 9 -8.24 3.73 -5.57
C LEU A 9 -8.88 2.47 -4.95
N SER A 10 -8.08 1.52 -4.47
CA SER A 10 -8.62 0.28 -3.89
C SER A 10 -9.10 0.51 -2.45
N PRO A 11 -10.38 0.21 -2.12
CA PRO A 11 -10.92 0.38 -0.77
C PRO A 11 -10.23 -0.56 0.25
N PHE A 12 -9.76 -1.73 -0.21
CA PHE A 12 -9.01 -2.66 0.62
C PHE A 12 -7.62 -2.10 0.99
N CYS A 13 -6.93 -1.50 0.02
CA CYS A 13 -5.66 -0.82 0.26
C CYS A 13 -5.84 0.35 1.25
N ARG A 14 -6.93 1.12 1.12
CA ARG A 14 -7.27 2.19 2.08
C ARG A 14 -7.43 1.65 3.50
N LYS A 15 -8.18 0.55 3.67
CA LYS A 15 -8.35 -0.10 4.99
C LYS A 15 -7.01 -0.45 5.63
N ILE A 16 -6.10 -1.07 4.87
CA ILE A 16 -4.79 -1.47 5.39
C ILE A 16 -3.93 -0.26 5.77
N ARG A 17 -3.96 0.81 4.98
CA ARG A 17 -3.26 2.08 5.33
C ARG A 17 -3.74 2.66 6.65
N LEU A 18 -5.06 2.67 6.88
CA LEU A 18 -5.64 3.16 8.14
C LEU A 18 -5.22 2.28 9.33
N VAL A 19 -5.32 0.95 9.19
CA VAL A 19 -4.92 0.01 10.26
C VAL A 19 -3.44 0.15 10.62
N LEU A 20 -2.56 0.33 9.63
CA LEU A 20 -1.12 0.52 9.87
C LEU A 20 -0.84 1.86 10.56
N ALA A 21 -1.56 2.92 10.17
CA ALA A 21 -1.48 4.23 10.83
C ALA A 21 -1.96 4.18 12.29
N GLU A 22 -3.10 3.53 12.56
CA GLU A 22 -3.62 3.31 13.92
C GLU A 22 -2.64 2.53 14.80
N LYS A 23 -1.95 1.54 14.21
CA LYS A 23 -0.93 0.74 14.90
C LYS A 23 0.45 1.41 14.98
N LYS A 24 0.61 2.63 14.43
CA LYS A 24 1.87 3.37 14.36
C LYS A 24 3.01 2.55 13.73
N ILE A 25 2.67 1.75 12.72
CA ILE A 25 3.66 0.97 11.97
C ILE A 25 4.11 1.79 10.78
N GLU A 26 5.37 2.25 10.81
CA GLU A 26 5.97 2.93 9.67
C GLU A 26 6.14 1.98 8.49
N VAL A 27 5.66 2.43 7.34
CA VAL A 27 5.80 1.76 6.05
C VAL A 27 6.06 2.79 4.96
N GLU A 28 6.89 2.40 4.00
CA GLU A 28 7.03 3.10 2.73
C GLU A 28 5.84 2.73 1.84
N LEU A 29 5.08 3.71 1.36
CA LEU A 29 3.99 3.50 0.43
C LEU A 29 4.55 3.42 -0.99
N VAL A 30 4.39 2.26 -1.64
CA VAL A 30 4.79 2.05 -3.03
C VAL A 30 3.54 1.85 -3.86
N GLU A 31 3.36 2.67 -4.88
CA GLU A 31 2.24 2.53 -5.79
C GLU A 31 2.46 1.32 -6.71
N GLU A 32 1.53 0.37 -6.66
CA GLU A 32 1.58 -0.84 -7.49
C GLU A 32 0.80 -0.62 -8.79
N LYS A 33 1.54 -0.50 -9.90
CA LYS A 33 0.98 -0.36 -11.24
C LYS A 33 0.72 -1.72 -11.85
N THR A 34 -0.43 -2.30 -11.55
CA THR A 34 -0.80 -3.65 -12.02
C THR A 34 -0.93 -3.79 -13.53
N TRP A 35 -1.00 -2.67 -14.27
CA TRP A 35 -1.02 -2.64 -15.73
C TRP A 35 0.38 -2.67 -16.37
N GLU A 36 1.45 -2.49 -15.58
CA GLU A 36 2.81 -2.64 -16.07
C GLU A 36 3.19 -4.12 -16.03
N ARG A 37 3.47 -4.69 -17.21
CA ARG A 37 3.97 -6.05 -17.32
C ARG A 37 5.40 -6.09 -16.77
N ARG A 38 5.63 -6.91 -15.74
CA ARG A 38 6.99 -7.23 -15.28
C ARG A 38 7.59 -8.24 -16.26
N MET A 39 8.61 -7.83 -17.00
CA MET A 39 9.45 -8.73 -17.82
C MET A 39 10.54 -9.35 -16.95
#